data_AF-A0A534K7C8-F1
#
_entry.id   AF-A0A534K7C8-F1
#
_cell.length_a   1.000
_cell.length_b   1.000
_cell.length_c   1.000
_cell.angle_alpha   90.00
_cell.angle_beta   90.00
_cell.angle_gamma   90.00
#
_symmetry.space_group_name_H-M   'P 1'
#
loop_
_entity.id
_entity.type
_entity.pdbx_description
1 polymer ?
#
loop_
_entity_poly.entity_id
_entity_poly.type
_entity_poly.pdbx_seq_one_letter_code
_entity_poly.pdbx_strand_id
1 'polypeptide(L)' 'MKRLRQIEAGYRSQIRRAQQALKDTTVDRVKAERKFEKIRSKIEGKIEKVQPKIRELTNLKAEHRS' A
#
# COMPACT_ATOMS: atom_id res chain seq x y z
N MET A 1 16.63 -5.26 -0.26
CA MET A 1 15.32 -5.75 -0.79
C MET A 1 14.30 -6.12 0.27
N LYS A 2 14.63 -6.96 1.28
CA LYS A 2 13.66 -7.41 2.30
C LYS A 2 12.92 -6.26 3.00
N ARG A 3 13.65 -5.21 3.41
CA ARG A 3 13.09 -4.04 4.12
C ARG A 3 12.08 -3.22 3.30
N LEU A 4 12.37 -2.93 2.02
CA LEU A 4 11.44 -2.16 1.16
C LEU A 4 10.16 -2.93 0.86
N ARG A 5 10.26 -4.24 0.63
CA ARG A 5 9.09 -5.11 0.44
C ARG A 5 8.26 -5.22 1.72
N GLN A 6 8.89 -5.24 2.90
CA GLN A 6 8.19 -5.18 4.18
C GLN A 6 7.45 -3.84 4.38
N ILE A 7 8.05 -2.71 3.97
CA ILE A 7 7.41 -1.40 4.00
C ILE A 7 6.18 -1.37 3.08
N GLU A 8 6.31 -1.87 1.85
CA GLU A 8 5.17 -1.97 0.92
C GLU A 8 4.07 -2.88 1.47
N ALA A 9 4.42 -4.04 2.04
CA ALA A 9 3.47 -4.95 2.68
C ALA A 9 2.77 -4.28 3.88
N GLY A 10 3.50 -3.45 4.64
CA GLY A 10 2.96 -2.63 5.73
C GLY A 10 1.90 -1.65 5.24
N TYR A 11 2.16 -0.92 4.15
CA TYR A 11 1.21 -0.03 3.51
C TYR A 11 -0.03 -0.78 3.01
N ARG A 12 0.15 -1.89 2.29
CA ARG A 12 -0.98 -2.74 1.85
C ARG A 12 -1.80 -3.28 3.03
N SER A 13 -1.17 -3.58 4.17
CA SER A 13 -1.88 -4.00 5.39
C SER A 13 -2.75 -2.90 5.98
N GLN A 14 -2.33 -1.63 5.86
CA GLN A 14 -3.12 -0.50 6.34
C GLN A 14 -4.37 -0.30 5.49
N ILE A 15 -4.27 -0.46 4.16
CA ILE A 15 -5.45 -0.44 3.27
C ILE A 15 -6.44 -1.53 3.66
N ARG A 16 -5.97 -2.77 3.87
CA ARG A 16 -6.84 -3.88 4.30
C ARG A 16 -7.54 -3.61 5.63
N ARG A 17 -6.83 -3.05 6.61
CA ARG A 17 -7.42 -2.67 7.91
C ARG A 17 -8.48 -1.57 7.75
N ALA A 18 -8.20 -0.55 6.95
CA ALA A 18 -9.16 0.51 6.65
C ALA A 18 -10.41 -0.02 5.93
N GLN A 19 -10.23 -0.99 5.03
CA GLN A 19 -11.33 -1.66 4.34
C GLN A 19 -12.16 -2.53 5.30
N GLN A 20 -11.54 -3.20 6.27
CA GLN A 20 -12.27 -3.97 7.28
C GLN A 20 -13.10 -3.06 8.19
N ALA A 21 -12.52 -1.95 8.66
CA ALA A 21 -13.25 -0.96 9.46
C ALA A 21 -14.45 -0.33 8.71
N LEU A 22 -14.38 -0.25 7.38
CA LEU A 22 -15.52 0.16 6.56
C LEU A 22 -16.68 -0.83 6.64
N LYS A 23 -16.40 -2.15 6.60
CA LYS A 23 -17.44 -3.19 6.64
C LYS A 23 -18.23 -3.17 7.95
N ASP A 24 -17.58 -2.76 9.03
CA ASP A 24 -18.20 -2.68 10.36
C ASP A 24 -19.03 -1.39 10.56
N THR A 25 -18.99 -0.46 9.60
CA THR A 25 -19.71 0.83 9.68
C THR A 25 -21.08 0.74 8.98
N THR A 26 -22.17 0.80 9.76
CA THR A 26 -23.55 0.64 9.26
C THR A 26 -24.37 1.93 9.18
N VAL A 27 -23.91 3.02 9.82
CA VAL A 27 -24.73 4.24 10.04
C VAL A 27 -24.65 5.24 8.88
N ASP A 28 -23.48 5.41 8.24
CA ASP A 28 -23.31 6.33 7.11
C ASP A 28 -22.25 5.77 6.15
N ARG A 29 -22.73 4.91 5.24
CA ARG A 29 -21.89 4.17 4.30
C ARG A 29 -21.16 5.10 3.32
N VAL A 30 -21.83 6.14 2.83
CA VAL A 30 -21.25 7.08 1.86
C VAL A 30 -20.11 7.89 2.49
N LYS A 31 -20.28 8.37 3.73
CA LYS A 31 -19.20 9.06 4.45
C LYS A 31 -18.06 8.12 4.82
N ALA A 32 -18.36 6.87 5.16
CA ALA A 32 -17.35 5.85 5.41
C ALA A 32 -16.53 5.55 4.15
N GLU A 33 -17.17 5.38 3.00
CA GLU A 33 -16.52 5.12 1.70
C GLU A 33 -15.62 6.29 1.31
N ARG A 34 -16.08 7.54 1.46
CA ARG A 34 -15.24 8.73 1.23
C ARG A 34 -14.02 8.80 2.14
N LYS A 35 -14.16 8.40 3.42
CA LYS A 35 -13.02 8.34 4.35
C LYS A 35 -12.03 7.25 3.96
N PHE A 36 -12.53 6.07 3.59
CA PHE A 36 -11.70 4.97 3.10
C PHE A 36 -10.92 5.40 1.85
N GLU A 37 -11.57 6.03 0.88
CA GLU A 37 -10.93 6.47 -0.36
C GLU A 37 -9.76 7.44 -0.10
N LYS A 38 -9.95 8.40 0.82
CA LYS A 38 -8.88 9.32 1.24
C LYS A 38 -7.68 8.57 1.85
N ILE A 39 -7.96 7.57 2.69
CA ILE A 39 -6.91 6.75 3.33
C ILE A 39 -6.20 5.90 2.26
N ARG A 40 -6.97 5.25 1.37
CA ARG A 40 -6.48 4.42 0.28
C ARG A 40 -5.54 5.23 -0.62
N SER A 41 -6.02 6.36 -1.17
CA SER A 41 -5.24 7.23 -2.05
C SER A 41 -3.94 7.71 -1.40
N LYS A 42 -3.97 8.11 -0.12
CA LYS A 42 -2.76 8.53 0.61
C LYS A 42 -1.74 7.39 0.74
N ILE A 43 -2.20 6.17 0.95
CA ILE A 43 -1.32 5.00 1.10
C ILE A 43 -0.82 4.53 -0.28
N GLU A 44 -1.66 4.55 -1.31
CA GLU A 44 -1.28 4.25 -2.69
C GLU A 44 -0.17 5.20 -3.17
N GLY A 45 -0.28 6.50 -2.91
CA GLY A 45 0.80 7.46 -3.21
C GLY A 45 2.11 7.17 -2.46
N LYS A 46 2.07 6.52 -1.28
CA LYS A 46 3.31 6.04 -0.61
C LYS A 46 3.87 4.78 -1.26
N ILE A 47 3.01 3.89 -1.75
CA ILE A 47 3.42 2.67 -2.47
C ILE A 47 4.08 3.07 -3.79
N GLU A 48 3.48 4.00 -4.54
CA GLU A 48 4.03 4.51 -5.80
C GLU A 48 5.44 5.09 -5.63
N LYS A 49 5.71 5.80 -4.52
CA LYS A 49 7.06 6.32 -4.24
C LYS A 49 8.09 5.23 -3.94
N VAL A 50 7.68 4.09 -3.39
CA VAL A 50 8.58 2.99 -3.01
C VAL A 50 8.81 2.02 -4.16
N GLN A 51 7.85 1.87 -5.08
CA GLN A 51 7.92 0.91 -6.19
C GLN A 51 9.15 1.10 -7.10
N PRO A 52 9.54 2.31 -7.54
CA PRO A 52 10.71 2.50 -8.40
C PRO A 52 11.97 1.94 -7.77
N LYS A 53 12.18 2.18 -6.46
CA LYS A 53 13.38 1.67 -5.77
C LYS A 53 13.38 0.15 -5.62
N ILE A 54 12.20 -0.46 -5.45
CA ILE A 54 12.06 -1.93 -5.47
C ILE A 54 12.41 -2.47 -6.86
N ARG A 55 11.95 -1.85 -7.95
CA ARG A 55 12.25 -2.27 -9.33
C ARG A 55 13.73 -2.17 -9.64
N GLU A 56 14.34 -1.01 -9.39
CA GLU A 56 15.77 -0.75 -9.60
C GLU A 56 16.64 -1.80 -8.89
N LEU A 57 16.40 -2.02 -7.59
CA LEU A 57 17.14 -3.01 -6.81
C LEU A 57 16.83 -4.46 -7.20
N THR A 58 15.70 -4.73 -7.87
CA THR A 58 15.41 -6.06 -8.44
C THR A 58 16.25 -6.27 -9.69
N ASN A 59 16.30 -5.28 -10.59
CA ASN A 59 17.05 -5.33 -11.84
C ASN A 59 18.55 -5.46 -11.58
N LEU A 60 19.13 -4.64 -10.70
CA LEU A 60 20.53 -4.75 -10.29
C LEU A 60 20.89 -6.13 -9.76
N LYS A 61 19.96 -6.78 -9.04
CA LYS A 61 20.17 -8.14 -8.52
C LYS A 61 20.11 -9.21 -9.60
N ALA A 62 19.34 -8.98 -10.65
CA ALA A 62 19.25 -9.86 -11.80
C ALA A 62 20.53 -9.74 -12.64
N GLU A 63 20.97 -8.50 -12.92
CA GLU A 63 22.21 -8.22 -13.64
C GLU A 63 23.44 -8.82 -12.96
N HIS A 64 23.54 -8.76 -11.62
CA HIS A 64 24.65 -9.36 -10.87
C HIS A 64 24.64 -10.90 -10.80
N ARG A 65 23.55 -11.55 -11.20
CA ARG A 65 23.42 -13.01 -11.22
C ARG A 65 23.62 -13.62 -12.61
N SER A 66 23.63 -12.77 -13.64
CA SER A 66 23.95 -13.11 -15.03
C SER A 66 25.46 -13.14 -15.24
#